data_AF-A0A1G4S6J5-F1
#
_entry.id   AF-A0A1G4S6J5-F1
#
_cell.length_a   1.000
_cell.length_b   1.000
_cell.length_c   1.000
_cell.angle_alpha   90.00
_cell.angle_beta   90.00
_cell.angle_gamma   90.00
#
_symmetry.space_group_name_H-M   'P 1'
#
loop_
_entity.id
_entity.type
_entity.pdbx_description
1 polymer ?
#
loop_
_entity_poly.entity_id
_entity_poly.type
_entity_poly.pdbx_seq_one_letter_code
_entity_poly.pdbx_strand_id
1 'polypeptide(L)'
;MQVFLLKNITFYNLATPYFYILFILLLPFEVPNPLLFVLSFLTGLTIDAFYDTPGLHAAACVVLALVRVLFISITVQKDGFDNEPEPTLSIMGFRWFFTYVLILTLFHHFFLLNLEVFSFSEIQYTLSRVVLSSLFTVFLILISGLLFFRRKERK
;
A
#
# COMPACT_ATOMS: atom_id res chain seq x y z
N MET A 1 -5.06 8.86 -13.82
CA MET A 1 -3.71 9.23 -14.29
C MET A 1 -2.74 8.05 -14.30
N GLN A 2 -2.61 7.24 -13.24
CA GLN A 2 -1.72 6.07 -13.20
C GLN A 2 -2.09 4.99 -14.25
N VAL A 3 -3.38 4.71 -14.43
CA VAL A 3 -3.91 3.71 -15.39
C VAL A 3 -3.56 4.03 -16.85
N PHE A 4 -3.66 5.32 -17.23
CA PHE A 4 -3.49 5.75 -18.63
C PHE A 4 -2.02 5.90 -19.06
N LEU A 5 -1.11 6.22 -18.13
CA LEU A 5 0.31 6.44 -18.47
C LEU A 5 1.16 5.16 -18.49
N LEU A 6 0.74 4.09 -17.79
CA LEU A 6 1.59 2.91 -17.55
C LEU A 6 1.16 1.63 -18.31
N LYS A 7 0.07 1.66 -19.11
CA LYS A 7 -0.46 0.48 -19.79
C LYS A 7 0.45 -0.06 -20.92
N ASN A 8 1.43 0.72 -21.40
CA ASN A 8 2.23 0.39 -22.60
C ASN A 8 3.71 -0.01 -22.34
N ILE A 9 4.11 -0.28 -21.10
CA ILE A 9 5.50 -0.68 -20.75
C ILE A 9 5.52 -2.18 -20.41
N THR A 10 5.16 -3.02 -21.38
CA THR A 10 4.90 -4.45 -21.14
C THR A 10 6.15 -5.33 -21.16
N PHE A 11 7.34 -4.80 -21.49
CA PHE A 11 8.52 -5.66 -21.72
C PHE A 11 9.57 -5.73 -20.62
N TYR A 12 9.59 -4.81 -19.63
CA TYR A 12 10.44 -4.95 -18.44
C TYR A 12 9.80 -4.23 -17.23
N ASN A 13 8.58 -4.62 -16.87
CA ASN A 13 7.83 -4.02 -15.76
C ASN A 13 8.34 -4.54 -14.39
N LEU A 14 9.66 -4.43 -14.19
CA LEU A 14 10.36 -4.93 -13.01
C LEU A 14 10.02 -4.13 -11.74
N ALA A 15 9.71 -2.83 -11.92
CA ALA A 15 9.40 -1.89 -10.84
C ALA A 15 8.12 -1.13 -11.14
N THR A 16 6.96 -1.78 -11.01
CA THR A 16 5.66 -1.14 -11.20
C THR A 16 5.20 -0.52 -9.87
N PRO A 17 5.03 0.81 -9.79
CA PRO A 17 4.51 1.41 -8.57
C PRO A 17 2.99 1.18 -8.48
N TYR A 18 2.50 0.79 -7.31
CA TYR A 18 1.07 0.64 -7.03
C TYR A 18 0.60 1.69 -6.02
N PHE A 19 0.65 2.96 -6.43
CA PHE A 19 0.44 4.10 -5.53
C PHE A 19 -0.99 4.20 -4.95
N TYR A 20 -1.99 3.58 -5.57
CA TYR A 20 -3.38 3.60 -5.07
C TYR A 20 -3.52 3.04 -3.64
N ILE A 21 -2.60 2.17 -3.19
CA ILE A 21 -2.63 1.62 -1.83
C ILE A 21 -2.49 2.71 -0.76
N LEU A 22 -1.95 3.88 -1.13
CA LEU A 22 -1.85 5.04 -0.24
C LEU A 22 -3.20 5.43 0.36
N PHE A 23 -4.30 5.26 -0.39
CA PHE A 23 -5.64 5.51 0.12
C PHE A 23 -5.93 4.67 1.37
N ILE A 24 -5.65 3.36 1.32
CA ILE A 24 -5.87 2.42 2.42
C ILE A 24 -4.91 2.71 3.58
N LEU A 25 -3.66 3.04 3.26
CA LEU A 25 -2.63 3.36 4.25
C LEU A 25 -2.98 4.61 5.06
N LEU A 26 -3.62 5.62 4.46
CA LEU A 26 -3.95 6.90 5.10
C LEU A 26 -5.32 6.91 5.79
N LEU A 27 -6.10 5.82 5.72
CA LEU A 27 -7.36 5.75 6.46
C LEU A 27 -7.10 5.96 7.97
N PRO A 28 -8.00 6.65 8.69
CA PRO A 28 -7.84 6.84 10.14
C PRO A 28 -7.74 5.53 10.92
N PHE A 29 -7.13 5.58 12.11
CA PHE A 29 -7.00 4.42 13.00
C PHE A 29 -8.35 3.99 13.59
N GLU A 30 -9.29 4.91 13.74
CA GLU A 30 -10.62 4.67 14.31
C GLU A 30 -11.60 4.03 13.32
N VAL A 31 -11.22 3.91 12.04
CA VAL A 31 -12.07 3.24 11.04
C VAL A 31 -12.33 1.81 11.49
N PRO A 32 -13.59 1.41 11.69
CA PRO A 32 -13.91 0.07 12.17
C PRO A 32 -13.48 -0.98 11.14
N ASN A 33 -12.94 -2.10 11.60
CA ASN A 33 -12.37 -3.14 10.73
C ASN A 33 -13.29 -3.57 9.57
N PRO A 34 -14.62 -3.81 9.77
CA PRO A 34 -15.50 -4.16 8.66
C PRO A 34 -15.52 -3.09 7.54
N LEU A 35 -15.55 -1.81 7.92
CA LEU A 35 -15.53 -0.71 6.95
C LEU A 35 -14.17 -0.62 6.25
N LEU A 36 -13.06 -0.80 6.98
CA LEU A 36 -11.72 -0.86 6.39
C LEU A 36 -11.62 -1.94 5.31
N PHE A 37 -12.12 -3.15 5.59
CA PHE A 37 -12.10 -4.25 4.62
C PHE A 37 -12.98 -3.96 3.39
N VAL A 38 -14.17 -3.39 3.59
CA VAL A 38 -15.06 -3.00 2.48
C VAL A 38 -14.41 -1.92 1.60
N LEU A 39 -13.84 -0.87 2.21
CA LEU A 39 -13.15 0.19 1.47
C LEU A 39 -11.95 -0.34 0.69
N SER A 40 -11.15 -1.21 1.30
CA SER A 40 -10.01 -1.86 0.64
C SER A 40 -10.45 -2.75 -0.52
N PHE A 41 -11.50 -3.56 -0.34
CA PHE A 41 -12.06 -4.39 -1.40
C PHE A 41 -12.57 -3.55 -2.57
N LEU A 42 -13.35 -2.49 -2.30
CA LEU A 42 -13.88 -1.59 -3.33
C LEU A 42 -12.77 -0.81 -4.05
N THR A 43 -11.72 -0.42 -3.32
CA THR A 43 -10.54 0.21 -3.92
C THR A 43 -9.89 -0.73 -4.92
N GLY A 44 -9.60 -1.97 -4.52
CA GLY A 44 -9.02 -2.96 -5.41
C GLY A 44 -9.93 -3.31 -6.59
N LEU A 45 -11.24 -3.47 -6.36
CA LEU A 45 -12.21 -3.74 -7.41
C LEU A 45 -12.28 -2.61 -8.45
N THR A 46 -12.14 -1.37 -7.99
CA THR A 46 -12.07 -0.20 -8.90
C THR A 46 -10.84 -0.32 -9.80
N ILE A 47 -9.67 -0.67 -9.23
CA ILE A 47 -8.45 -0.87 -10.01
C ILE A 47 -8.61 -2.06 -10.97
N ASP A 48 -9.18 -3.17 -10.51
CA ASP A 48 -9.43 -4.35 -11.34
C ASP A 48 -10.30 -4.04 -12.57
N ALA A 49 -11.31 -3.19 -12.42
CA ALA A 49 -12.16 -2.74 -13.52
C ALA A 49 -11.42 -1.89 -14.57
N PHE A 50 -10.33 -1.21 -14.19
CA PHE A 50 -9.51 -0.42 -15.12
C PHE A 50 -8.38 -1.21 -15.77
N TYR A 51 -7.88 -2.25 -15.09
CA TYR A 51 -6.78 -3.10 -15.54
C TYR A 51 -7.24 -4.39 -16.21
N ASP A 52 -8.54 -4.65 -16.27
CA ASP A 52 -9.11 -5.92 -16.76
C ASP A 52 -8.58 -7.15 -15.99
N THR A 53 -8.33 -6.98 -14.68
CA THR A 53 -7.75 -8.01 -13.78
C THR A 53 -8.76 -8.43 -12.70
N PRO A 54 -9.84 -9.15 -13.03
CA PRO A 54 -10.97 -9.33 -12.12
C PRO A 54 -10.56 -9.95 -10.77
N GLY A 55 -10.66 -9.17 -9.69
CA GLY A 55 -10.46 -9.60 -8.30
C GLY A 55 -9.02 -9.65 -7.81
N LEU A 56 -8.02 -9.39 -8.66
CA LEU A 56 -6.60 -9.51 -8.31
C LEU A 56 -6.18 -8.42 -7.31
N HIS A 57 -6.44 -7.16 -7.63
CA HIS A 57 -6.17 -6.03 -6.75
C HIS A 57 -7.12 -6.02 -5.55
N ALA A 58 -8.37 -6.44 -5.71
CA ALA A 58 -9.31 -6.61 -4.61
C ALA A 58 -8.75 -7.54 -3.52
N ALA A 59 -8.25 -8.72 -3.91
CA ALA A 59 -7.63 -9.67 -2.99
C ALA A 59 -6.38 -9.08 -2.29
N ALA A 60 -5.49 -8.45 -3.05
CA ALA A 60 -4.28 -7.82 -2.50
C ALA A 60 -4.60 -6.68 -1.52
N CYS A 61 -5.63 -5.88 -1.80
CA CYS A 61 -6.07 -4.79 -0.91
C CYS A 61 -6.68 -5.32 0.39
N VAL A 62 -7.43 -6.42 0.34
CA VAL A 62 -7.97 -7.07 1.54
C VAL A 62 -6.84 -7.61 2.43
N VAL A 63 -5.81 -8.22 1.83
CA VAL A 63 -4.61 -8.65 2.57
C VAL A 63 -3.88 -7.46 3.19
N LEU A 64 -3.72 -6.37 2.45
CA LEU A 64 -3.16 -5.11 2.96
C LEU A 64 -3.93 -4.60 4.19
N ALA A 65 -5.26 -4.63 4.15
CA ALA A 65 -6.11 -4.26 5.27
C ALA A 65 -5.90 -5.16 6.50
N LEU A 66 -5.80 -6.47 6.29
CA LEU A 66 -5.50 -7.42 7.37
C LEU A 66 -4.14 -7.12 8.01
N VAL A 67 -3.08 -6.95 7.20
CA VAL A 67 -1.73 -6.62 7.69
C VAL A 67 -1.72 -5.28 8.40
N ARG A 68 -2.50 -4.30 7.93
CA ARG A 68 -2.68 -3.01 8.61
C ARG A 68 -3.26 -3.19 10.01
N VAL A 69 -4.32 -3.97 10.17
CA VAL A 69 -4.93 -4.25 11.48
C VAL A 69 -3.91 -4.89 12.43
N LEU A 70 -3.16 -5.89 11.95
CA LEU A 70 -2.14 -6.58 12.75
C LEU A 70 -1.02 -5.63 13.17
N PHE A 71 -0.50 -4.81 12.24
CA PHE A 71 0.57 -3.85 12.53
C PHE A 71 0.14 -2.82 13.58
N ILE A 72 -1.03 -2.20 13.39
CA ILE A 72 -1.56 -1.18 14.31
C ILE A 72 -1.77 -1.78 15.70
N SER A 73 -2.32 -3.00 15.79
CA SER A 73 -2.50 -3.68 17.08
C SER A 73 -1.20 -3.90 17.84
N ILE A 74 -0.06 -4.08 17.16
CA ILE A 74 1.24 -4.32 17.78
C ILE A 74 1.95 -3.01 18.15
N THR A 75 1.74 -1.95 17.37
CA THR A 75 2.47 -0.68 17.46
C THR A 75 1.73 0.38 18.30
N VAL A 76 0.41 0.56 18.13
CA VAL A 76 -0.35 1.58 18.88
C VAL A 76 -0.32 1.32 20.39
N GLN A 77 -0.40 0.04 20.79
CA GLN A 77 -0.29 -0.36 22.19
C GLN A 77 1.08 -0.02 22.81
N LYS A 78 2.14 0.13 22.01
CA LYS A 78 3.48 0.41 22.51
C LYS A 78 3.78 1.90 22.65
N ASP A 79 3.28 2.72 21.73
CA ASP A 79 3.70 4.13 21.61
C ASP A 79 2.57 5.15 21.88
N GLY A 80 1.35 4.70 22.20
CA GLY A 80 0.30 5.57 22.76
C GLY A 80 -0.19 6.65 21.81
N PHE A 81 -0.48 6.30 20.55
CA PHE A 81 -1.07 7.21 19.54
C PHE A 81 -2.54 7.58 19.84
N ASP A 82 -2.96 7.55 21.10
CA ASP A 82 -4.35 7.47 21.57
C ASP A 82 -5.22 8.70 21.22
N ASN A 83 -4.61 9.80 20.76
CA ASN A 83 -5.31 11.05 20.45
C ASN A 83 -5.11 11.55 19.00
N GLU A 84 -4.41 10.81 18.15
CA GLU A 84 -4.11 11.23 16.79
C GLU A 84 -4.76 10.30 15.76
N PRO A 85 -5.70 10.79 14.93
CA PRO A 85 -6.57 9.91 14.18
C PRO A 85 -5.93 9.28 12.96
N GLU A 86 -4.85 9.87 12.42
CA GLU A 86 -4.36 9.52 11.09
C GLU A 86 -2.94 8.91 11.08
N PRO A 87 -2.70 7.82 10.34
CA PRO A 87 -1.36 7.26 10.11
C PRO A 87 -0.52 8.13 9.16
N THR A 88 -0.10 9.31 9.63
CA THR A 88 0.72 10.24 8.86
C THR A 88 2.15 10.29 9.38
N LEU A 89 3.06 10.77 8.52
CA LEU A 89 4.46 11.03 8.89
C LEU A 89 4.58 12.00 10.07
N SER A 90 3.66 12.98 10.18
CA SER A 90 3.65 13.96 11.27
C SER A 90 3.32 13.34 12.63
N ILE A 91 2.45 12.33 12.62
CA ILE A 91 1.87 11.72 13.83
C ILE A 91 2.74 10.57 14.30
N MET A 92 3.08 9.65 13.40
CA MET A 92 3.85 8.45 13.74
C MET A 92 5.35 8.75 13.87
N GLY A 93 5.83 9.83 13.24
CA GLY A 93 7.24 10.09 13.04
C GLY A 93 7.86 9.20 11.95
N PHE A 94 9.04 9.58 11.46
CA PHE A 94 9.68 8.94 10.31
C PHE A 94 9.92 7.44 10.50
N ARG A 95 10.44 7.02 11.66
CA ARG A 95 10.78 5.62 11.93
C ARG A 95 9.55 4.71 11.82
N TRP A 96 8.44 5.08 12.47
CA TRP A 96 7.23 4.27 12.48
C TRP A 96 6.47 4.35 11.16
N PHE A 97 6.34 5.55 10.57
CA PHE A 97 5.70 5.72 9.27
C PHE A 97 6.44 4.95 8.16
N PHE A 98 7.77 5.02 8.14
CA PHE A 98 8.58 4.24 7.20
C PHE A 98 8.36 2.74 7.35
N THR A 99 8.42 2.23 8.59
CA THR A 99 8.23 0.79 8.87
C THR A 99 6.82 0.34 8.49
N TYR A 100 5.81 1.16 8.80
CA TYR A 100 4.41 0.95 8.43
C TYR A 100 4.26 0.82 6.91
N VAL A 101 4.68 1.84 6.16
CA VAL A 101 4.56 1.85 4.69
C VAL A 101 5.35 0.70 4.06
N LEU A 102 6.57 0.42 4.54
CA LEU A 102 7.42 -0.65 4.01
C LEU A 102 6.78 -2.04 4.15
N ILE A 103 6.36 -2.40 5.37
CA ILE A 103 5.80 -3.73 5.64
C ILE A 103 4.50 -3.93 4.87
N LEU A 104 3.57 -2.97 4.97
CA LEU A 104 2.26 -3.10 4.34
C LEU A 104 2.37 -3.15 2.81
N THR A 105 3.23 -2.32 2.21
CA THR A 105 3.49 -2.35 0.76
C THR A 105 4.10 -3.68 0.33
N LEU A 106 5.07 -4.20 1.09
CA LEU A 106 5.72 -5.47 0.76
C LEU A 106 4.71 -6.63 0.74
N PHE A 107 3.83 -6.71 1.73
CA PHE A 107 2.77 -7.73 1.77
C PHE A 107 1.79 -7.57 0.61
N HIS A 108 1.33 -6.35 0.35
CA HIS A 108 0.43 -6.09 -0.76
C HIS A 108 1.04 -6.55 -2.10
N HIS A 109 2.26 -6.13 -2.41
CA HIS A 109 2.92 -6.46 -3.68
C HIS A 109 3.30 -7.94 -3.77
N PHE A 110 3.70 -8.55 -2.66
CA PHE A 110 3.95 -9.99 -2.59
C PHE A 110 2.71 -10.76 -3.02
N PHE A 111 1.55 -10.49 -2.43
CA PHE A 111 0.32 -11.18 -2.80
C PHE A 111 -0.13 -10.84 -4.21
N LEU A 112 -0.11 -9.57 -4.60
CA LEU A 112 -0.55 -9.12 -5.92
C LEU A 112 0.23 -9.81 -7.05
N LEU A 113 1.56 -9.77 -6.99
CA LEU A 113 2.42 -10.25 -8.09
C LEU A 113 2.54 -11.77 -8.12
N ASN A 114 2.44 -12.44 -6.97
CA ASN A 114 2.36 -13.90 -6.95
C ASN A 114 1.03 -14.41 -7.50
N LEU A 115 -0.09 -13.72 -7.23
CA LEU A 115 -1.39 -14.06 -7.80
C LEU A 115 -1.47 -13.71 -9.30
N GLU A 116 -0.77 -12.68 -9.75
CA GLU A 116 -0.68 -12.29 -11.18
C GLU A 116 -0.01 -13.39 -12.02
N VAL A 117 1.16 -13.87 -11.57
CA VAL A 117 1.97 -14.82 -12.34
C VAL A 117 1.54 -16.27 -12.11
N PHE A 118 1.14 -16.61 -10.88
CA PHE A 118 0.69 -17.93 -10.44
C PHE A 118 1.52 -19.11 -10.99
N SER A 119 2.85 -18.96 -11.02
CA SER A 119 3.78 -19.98 -11.48
C SER A 119 5.04 -20.04 -10.62
N PHE A 120 5.41 -21.26 -10.20
CA PHE A 120 6.65 -21.50 -9.45
C PHE A 120 7.91 -21.42 -10.34
N SER A 121 7.79 -21.60 -11.66
CA SER A 121 8.95 -21.48 -12.57
C SER A 121 9.51 -20.05 -12.58
N GLU A 122 8.62 -19.07 -12.41
CA GLU A 122 8.93 -17.64 -12.46
C GLU A 122 9.15 -17.04 -11.07
N ILE A 123 9.33 -17.85 -10.02
CA ILE A 123 9.34 -17.35 -8.63
C ILE A 123 10.48 -16.36 -8.37
N GLN A 124 11.66 -16.62 -8.92
CA GLN A 124 12.82 -15.72 -8.77
C GLN A 124 12.57 -14.36 -9.42
N TYR A 125 12.05 -14.38 -10.65
CA TYR A 125 11.67 -13.17 -11.37
C TYR A 125 10.55 -12.42 -10.64
N THR A 126 9.52 -13.12 -10.17
CA THR A 126 8.39 -12.55 -9.43
C THR A 126 8.83 -11.90 -8.12
N LEU A 127 9.72 -12.54 -7.35
CA LEU A 127 10.28 -11.96 -6.13
C LEU A 127 11.11 -10.71 -6.41
N SER A 128 11.87 -10.68 -7.51
CA SER A 128 12.60 -9.49 -7.93
C SER A 128 11.64 -8.32 -8.23
N ARG A 129 10.51 -8.61 -8.89
CA ARG A 129 9.44 -7.64 -9.16
C ARG A 129 8.81 -7.14 -7.86
N VAL A 130 8.54 -8.02 -6.91
CA VAL A 130 7.99 -7.66 -5.59
C VAL A 130 8.89 -6.64 -4.89
N VAL A 131 10.18 -6.92 -4.79
CA VAL A 131 11.12 -6.03 -4.09
C VAL A 131 11.21 -4.67 -4.78
N LEU A 132 11.46 -4.65 -6.08
CA LEU A 132 11.67 -3.39 -6.82
C LEU A 132 10.39 -2.54 -6.90
N SER A 133 9.25 -3.16 -7.15
CA SER A 133 7.95 -2.49 -7.18
C SER A 133 7.57 -1.95 -5.79
N SER A 134 7.89 -2.68 -4.72
CA SER A 134 7.64 -2.24 -3.34
C SER A 134 8.51 -1.04 -2.99
N LEU A 135 9.83 -1.12 -3.24
CA LEU A 135 10.76 -0.02 -2.98
C LEU A 135 10.35 1.24 -3.73
N PHE A 136 9.95 1.11 -5.00
CA PHE A 136 9.50 2.25 -5.77
C PHE A 136 8.20 2.86 -5.22
N THR A 137 7.24 2.01 -4.82
CA THR A 137 5.97 2.48 -4.23
C THR A 137 6.21 3.17 -2.89
N VAL A 138 7.03 2.58 -2.01
CA VAL A 138 7.44 3.16 -0.72
C VAL A 138 8.09 4.52 -0.93
N PHE A 139 9.03 4.61 -1.87
CA PHE A 139 9.70 5.88 -2.20
C PHE A 139 8.71 6.98 -2.59
N LEU A 140 7.74 6.68 -3.48
CA LEU A 140 6.71 7.63 -3.88
C LEU A 140 5.82 8.06 -2.70
N ILE A 141 5.44 7.12 -1.83
CA ILE A 141 4.62 7.40 -0.64
C ILE A 141 5.37 8.31 0.34
N LEU A 142 6.66 8.07 0.58
CA LEU A 142 7.48 8.90 1.47
C LEU A 142 7.63 10.32 0.92
N ILE A 143 7.90 10.48 -0.37
CA ILE A 143 7.95 11.80 -1.01
C ILE A 143 6.62 12.52 -0.86
N SER A 144 5.50 11.83 -1.14
CA SER A 144 4.16 12.37 -0.95
C SER A 144 3.96 12.84 0.50
N GLY A 145 4.29 11.99 1.48
CA GLY A 145 4.20 12.33 2.90
C GLY A 145 5.02 13.56 3.29
N LEU A 146 6.24 13.70 2.77
CA LEU A 146 7.10 14.87 3.02
C LEU A 146 6.56 16.16 2.41
N LEU A 147 5.97 16.09 1.21
CA LEU A 147 5.38 17.25 0.53
C LEU A 147 4.14 17.77 1.29
N PHE A 148 3.29 16.88 1.78
CA PHE A 148 2.10 17.28 2.55
C PHE A 148 2.45 17.70 3.98
N PHE A 149 3.48 17.12 4.60
CA PHE A 149 3.97 17.49 5.93
C PHE A 149 4.38 18.98 6.01
N ARG A 150 5.21 19.44 5.05
CA ARG A 150 5.75 20.82 5.05
C ARG A 150 4.70 21.92 4.95
N ARG A 151 3.45 21.59 4.57
CA ARG A 151 2.36 22.55 4.47
C ARG A 151 1.70 22.84 5.82
N LYS A 152 1.78 21.92 6.79
CA LYS A 152 1.14 22.08 8.12
C LYS A 152 1.95 22.98 9.06
N GLU A 153 3.29 23.00 8.93
CA GLU A 153 4.18 23.89 9.72
C GLU A 153 4.15 25.37 9.31
N ARG A 154 3.46 25.74 8.22
CA ARG A 154 3.37 27.12 7.73
C ARG A 154 2.08 27.87 8.13
N LYS A 155 1.34 27.37 9.13
CA LYS A 155 0.20 28.07 9.72
C LYS A 155 0.50 28.43 11.17
#